data_AF-A0A7G7KHW4-F1
#
_entry.id   AF-A0A7G7KHW4-F1
#
_cell.length_a   1.000
_cell.length_b   1.000
_cell.length_c   1.000
_cell.angle_alpha   90.00
_cell.angle_beta   90.00
_cell.angle_gamma   90.00
#
_symmetry.space_group_name_H-M   'P 1'
#
loop_
_entity.id
_entity.type
_entity.pdbx_description
1 polymer ?
#
loop_
_entity_poly.entity_id
_entity_poly.type
_entity_poly.pdbx_seq_one_letter_code
_entity_poly.pdbx_strand_id
1 'polypeptide(L)' 'MKATPALRWFVAITPLAGAMVFPIVVPLTMARVGIGAGVGVALALSSLWFVTMLRTSEMPH' A
#
# COMPACT_ATOMS: atom_id res chain seq x y z
N MET A 1 -1.48 -13.22 -21.80
CA MET A 1 -2.87 -12.80 -21.53
C MET A 1 -2.89 -11.29 -21.47
N LYS A 2 -3.69 -10.58 -22.29
CA LYS A 2 -3.73 -9.10 -22.27
C LYS A 2 -4.28 -8.63 -20.93
N ALA A 3 -3.57 -7.72 -20.25
CA ALA A 3 -4.06 -7.12 -19.02
C ALA A 3 -5.40 -6.39 -19.26
N THR A 4 -6.42 -6.77 -18.52
CA THR A 4 -7.75 -6.15 -18.57
C THR A 4 -7.63 -4.66 -18.20
N PRO A 5 -8.34 -3.73 -18.85
CA PRO A 5 -8.26 -2.29 -18.56
C PRO A 5 -8.50 -1.93 -17.08
N ALA A 6 -9.35 -2.68 -16.37
CA ALA A 6 -9.57 -2.52 -14.93
C ALA A 6 -8.30 -2.79 -14.10
N LEU A 7 -7.47 -3.75 -14.53
CA LEU A 7 -6.25 -4.14 -13.85
C LEU A 7 -5.19 -3.03 -13.95
N ARG A 8 -5.03 -2.45 -15.15
CA ARG A 8 -4.11 -1.32 -15.40
C ARG A 8 -4.46 -0.09 -14.53
N TRP A 9 -5.76 0.17 -14.35
CA TRP A 9 -6.23 1.22 -13.45
C TRP A 9 -5.93 0.91 -11.98
N PHE A 10 -6.12 -0.34 -11.56
CA PHE A 10 -5.77 -0.79 -10.22
C PHE A 10 -4.26 -0.62 -9.93
N VAL A 11 -3.40 -0.98 -10.88
CA VAL A 11 -1.94 -0.77 -10.80
C VAL A 11 -1.60 0.70 -10.58
N ALA A 12 -2.23 1.61 -11.32
CA ALA A 12 -1.92 3.04 -11.26
C ALA A 12 -2.37 3.70 -9.94
N ILE A 13 -3.50 3.26 -9.39
CA ILE A 13 -4.07 3.83 -8.15
C ILE A 13 -3.37 3.29 -6.91
N THR A 14 -2.88 2.06 -6.94
CA THR A 14 -2.24 1.41 -5.79
C THR A 14 -1.10 2.25 -5.18
N PRO A 15 -0.08 2.72 -5.92
CA PRO A 15 0.99 3.53 -5.33
C PRO A 15 0.49 4.90 -4.81
N LEU A 16 -0.50 5.50 -5.47
CA LEU A 16 -1.13 6.76 -5.02
C LEU A 16 -1.86 6.57 -3.69
N ALA A 17 -2.64 5.50 -3.55
CA ALA A 17 -3.32 5.19 -2.30
C ALA A 17 -2.31 4.95 -1.16
N GLY A 18 -1.17 4.30 -1.44
CA GLY A 18 -0.12 4.06 -0.45
C GLY A 18 0.49 5.38 0.02
N ALA A 19 0.84 6.26 -0.93
CA ALA A 19 1.42 7.57 -0.66
C ALA A 19 0.51 8.47 0.18
N MET A 20 -0.81 8.33 0.07
CA MET A 20 -1.78 9.14 0.84
C MET A 20 -2.11 8.53 2.21
N VAL A 21 -2.22 7.20 2.30
CA VAL A 21 -2.61 6.50 3.53
C VAL A 21 -1.46 6.53 4.56
N PHE A 22 -0.21 6.33 4.13
CA PHE A 22 0.95 6.25 5.01
C PHE A 22 1.18 7.50 5.89
N PRO A 23 1.25 8.73 5.33
CA PRO A 23 1.54 9.94 6.12
C PRO A 23 0.38 10.36 7.04
N ILE A 24 -0.80 9.76 6.90
CA ILE A 24 -1.95 10.05 7.76
C ILE A 24 -2.04 8.99 8.85
N VAL A 25 -2.13 7.72 8.46
CA VAL A 25 -2.42 6.63 9.41
C VAL A 25 -1.24 6.40 10.35
N VAL A 26 0.00 6.43 9.86
CA VAL A 26 1.17 6.14 10.72
C VAL A 26 1.34 7.22 11.81
N PRO A 27 1.38 8.52 11.50
CA PRO A 27 1.53 9.54 12.54
C PRO A 27 0.34 9.61 13.50
N LEU A 28 -0.89 9.41 13.01
CA LEU A 28 -2.07 9.35 13.89
C LEU A 28 -1.97 8.17 14.85
N THR A 29 -1.53 7.00 14.38
CA THR A 29 -1.35 5.83 15.26
C THR A 29 -0.26 6.08 16.29
N MET A 30 0.86 6.68 15.88
CA MET A 30 1.93 7.09 16.80
C MET A 30 1.43 8.07 17.87
N ALA A 31 0.66 9.08 17.46
CA ALA A 31 0.16 10.12 18.35
C ALA A 31 -0.94 9.64 19.32
N ARG A 32 -1.72 8.62 18.92
CA ARG A 32 -2.92 8.20 19.69
C ARG A 32 -2.74 6.91 20.46
N VAL A 33 -1.90 5.99 19.97
CA VAL A 33 -1.70 4.65 20.56
C VAL A 33 -0.26 4.45 21.03
N GLY A 34 0.68 5.21 20.47
CA GLY A 34 2.09 5.19 20.84
C GLY A 34 3.00 4.71 19.70
N ILE A 35 4.30 4.95 19.88
CA ILE A 35 5.31 4.75 18.83
C ILE A 35 5.34 3.28 18.36
N GLY A 36 5.34 2.32 19.28
CA GLY A 36 5.38 0.89 18.95
C GLY A 36 4.21 0.44 18.07
N ALA A 37 2.99 0.90 18.36
CA ALA A 37 1.81 0.63 17.55
C ALA A 37 1.91 1.28 16.16
N GLY A 38 2.38 2.52 16.10
CA GLY A 38 2.61 3.20 14.82
C GLY A 38 3.65 2.53 13.93
N VAL A 39 4.76 2.04 14.52
CA VAL A 39 5.76 1.24 13.80
C VAL A 39 5.15 -0.08 13.31
N GLY A 40 4.39 -0.78 14.15
CA GLY A 40 3.69 -2.01 13.75
C GLY A 40 2.72 -1.79 12.58
N VAL A 41 1.95 -0.70 12.61
CA VAL A 41 1.04 -0.32 11.52
C VAL A 41 1.80 0.04 10.24
N ALA A 42 2.92 0.76 10.34
CA ALA A 42 3.76 1.07 9.20
C ALA A 42 4.31 -0.20 8.53
N LEU A 43 4.75 -1.18 9.34
CA LEU A 43 5.22 -2.48 8.84
C LEU A 43 4.09 -3.25 8.16
N ALA A 44 2.93 -3.39 8.81
CA ALA A 44 1.80 -4.11 8.26
C ALA A 44 1.29 -3.51 6.93
N LEU A 45 1.15 -2.18 6.89
CA LEU A 45 0.75 -1.46 5.67
C LEU A 45 1.79 -1.63 4.55
N SER A 46 3.08 -1.52 4.87
CA SER A 46 4.17 -1.71 3.90
C SER A 46 4.17 -3.13 3.32
N SER A 47 4.02 -4.15 4.17
CA SER A 47 3.95 -5.54 3.73
C SER A 47 2.74 -5.81 2.84
N LEU A 48 1.56 -5.29 3.22
CA LEU A 48 0.36 -5.41 2.42
C LEU A 48 0.55 -4.75 1.04
N TRP A 49 1.11 -3.54 1.02
CA TRP A 49 1.39 -2.80 -0.22
C TRP A 49 2.38 -3.54 -1.10
N PHE A 50 3.45 -4.07 -0.51
CA PHE A 50 4.46 -4.83 -1.22
C PHE A 50 3.87 -6.07 -1.89
N VAL A 51 3.01 -6.83 -1.20
CA VAL A 51 2.28 -7.96 -1.79
C VAL A 51 1.39 -7.52 -2.96
N THR A 52 0.66 -6.41 -2.82
CA THR A 52 -0.17 -5.89 -3.92
C THR A 52 0.68 -5.45 -5.13
N MET A 53 1.86 -4.89 -4.88
CA MET A 53 2.82 -4.50 -5.93
C MET A 53 3.42 -5.72 -6.62
N LEU A 54 3.84 -6.75 -5.88
CA LEU A 54 4.37 -7.98 -6.48
C LEU A 54 3.35 -8.66 -7.40
N ARG A 55 2.10 -8.80 -6.92
CA ARG A 55 0.98 -9.33 -7.72
C ARG A 55 0.72 -8.52 -8.98
N THR A 56 1.08 -7.24 -8.95
CA THR A 56 1.00 -6.31 -10.08
C THR A 56 2.19 -6.44 -11.03
N SER A 57 3.40 -6.65 -10.53
CA SER A 57 4.62 -6.80 -11.32
C SER A 57 4.68 -8.13 -12.08
N GLU A 58 4.00 -9.18 -11.61
CA GLU A 58 3.88 -10.48 -12.30
C GLU A 58 2.94 -10.44 -13.52
N MET A 59 2.31 -9.30 -13.82
CA MET A 59 1.40 -9.17 -14.96
C MET A 59 2.18 -9.13 -16.29
N PRO A 60 1.95 -10.08 -17.21
CA PRO A 60 2.59 -10.07 -18.52
C PRO A 60 2.22 -8.80 -19.28
N HIS A 61 3.23 -8.05 -19.72
CA HIS A 61 3.11 -6.84 -20.53
C HIS A 61 2.66 -7.16 -21.96
#